data_AF-A0A822MSR6-F1
#
_entry.id   AF-A0A822MSR6-F1
#
_cell.length_a   1.000
_cell.length_b   1.000
_cell.length_c   1.000
_cell.angle_alpha   90.00
_cell.angle_beta   90.00
_cell.angle_gamma   90.00
#
_symmetry.space_group_name_H-M   'P 1'
#
loop_
_entity.id
_entity.type
_entity.pdbx_description
1 polymer ?
#
loop_
_entity_poly.entity_id
_entity_poly.type
_entity_poly.pdbx_seq_one_letter_code
_entity_poly.pdbx_strand_id
1 'polypeptide(L)'
;MKRLILKITLLVFMALGSMSAMAHDSMAKYGIAISHDGEQIAYGKSGSGETALIFIHGWSLDSRLWHYQVNEFSKQHQVITMDLAGHGNSSFNHHRTSATSSLLK
;
A
#
# COMPACT_ATOMS: atom_id res chain seq x y z
N MET A 1 -30.36 -29.65 -21.57
CA MET A 1 -30.89 -28.50 -20.81
C MET A 1 -30.10 -28.19 -19.54
N LYS A 2 -29.82 -29.15 -18.64
CA LYS A 2 -29.06 -28.93 -17.40
C LYS A 2 -27.64 -28.33 -17.60
N ARG A 3 -26.92 -28.78 -18.64
CA ARG A 3 -25.60 -28.26 -19.03
C ARG A 3 -25.62 -26.82 -19.56
N LEU A 4 -26.75 -26.38 -20.11
CA LEU A 4 -26.92 -25.02 -20.63
C LEU A 4 -27.20 -24.05 -19.47
N ILE A 5 -28.06 -24.47 -18.54
CA ILE A 5 -28.36 -23.74 -17.31
C ILE A 5 -27.10 -23.51 -16.48
N LEU A 6 -26.26 -24.55 -16.28
CA LEU A 6 -25.01 -24.43 -15.53
C LEU A 6 -24.02 -23.42 -16.15
N LYS A 7 -23.92 -23.39 -17.49
CA LYS A 7 -23.07 -22.44 -18.21
C LYS A 7 -23.57 -21.00 -18.08
N ILE A 8 -24.89 -20.79 -18.14
CA ILE A 8 -25.51 -19.48 -17.95
C ILE A 8 -25.31 -19.01 -16.50
N THR A 9 -25.51 -19.89 -15.51
CA THR A 9 -25.25 -19.56 -14.10
C THR A 9 -23.78 -19.18 -13.87
N LEU A 10 -22.83 -19.89 -14.48
CA LEU A 10 -21.39 -19.58 -14.37
C LEU A 10 -21.03 -18.24 -15.03
N LEU A 11 -21.60 -17.95 -16.21
CA LEU A 11 -21.41 -16.67 -16.92
C LEU A 11 -21.99 -15.48 -16.14
N VAL A 12 -23.16 -15.66 -15.52
CA VAL A 12 -23.79 -14.65 -14.66
C VAL A 12 -22.94 -14.42 -13.42
N PHE A 13 -22.40 -15.45 -12.77
CA PHE A 13 -21.53 -15.30 -11.59
C PHE A 13 -20.21 -14.56 -11.92
N MET A 14 -19.61 -14.84 -13.09
CA MET A 14 -18.42 -14.12 -13.55
C MET A 14 -18.73 -12.66 -13.93
N ALA A 15 -19.90 -12.38 -14.49
CA ALA A 15 -20.30 -11.01 -14.83
C ALA A 15 -20.62 -10.16 -13.58
N LEU A 16 -21.29 -10.74 -12.57
CA LEU A 16 -21.64 -10.04 -11.32
C LEU A 16 -20.45 -9.81 -10.37
N GLY A 17 -19.33 -10.51 -10.55
CA GLY A 17 -18.09 -10.25 -9.78
C GLY A 17 -17.38 -8.94 -10.13
N SER A 18 -17.84 -8.20 -11.14
CA SER A 18 -17.15 -7.04 -11.71
C SER A 18 -17.48 -5.70 -11.05
N MET A 19 -18.31 -5.68 -10.00
CA MET A 19 -18.83 -4.44 -9.39
C MET A 19 -18.39 -4.31 -7.92
N SER A 20 -17.08 -4.35 -7.63
CA SER A 20 -16.49 -3.84 -6.39
C SER A 20 -14.95 -3.80 -6.49
N ALA A 21 -14.43 -3.08 -7.47
CA ALA A 21 -13.04 -2.65 -7.45
C ALA A 21 -12.95 -1.23 -8.01
N MET A 22 -13.81 -0.34 -7.50
CA MET A 22 -13.42 1.07 -7.44
C MET A 22 -12.35 1.14 -6.36
N ALA A 23 -11.12 0.79 -6.73
CA ALA A 23 -9.95 1.29 -6.04
C ALA A 23 -10.10 2.80 -6.10
N HIS A 24 -10.53 3.39 -4.99
CA HIS A 24 -10.50 4.83 -4.82
C HIS A 24 -9.01 5.17 -4.76
N ASP A 25 -8.43 5.33 -5.95
CA ASP A 25 -7.16 6.01 -6.17
C ASP A 25 -7.41 7.50 -5.92
N SER A 26 -7.86 7.82 -4.70
CA SER A 26 -7.52 9.11 -4.16
C SER A 26 -6.02 9.01 -3.99
N MET A 27 -5.32 9.82 -4.78
CA MET A 27 -3.92 10.15 -4.59
C MET A 27 -3.77 10.75 -3.19
N ALA A 28 -3.85 9.90 -2.17
CA ALA A 28 -3.72 10.26 -0.78
C ALA A 28 -2.32 10.86 -0.69
N LYS A 29 -2.26 12.14 -0.40
CA LYS A 29 -0.99 12.87 -0.38
C LYS A 29 -0.07 12.19 0.64
N TYR A 30 0.93 11.48 0.15
CA TYR A 30 1.95 10.83 0.96
C TYR A 30 3.21 11.70 1.01
N GLY A 31 3.96 11.57 2.10
CA GLY A 31 5.33 12.05 2.20
C GLY A 31 6.30 10.96 1.74
N ILE A 32 7.55 11.36 1.50
CA ILE A 32 8.67 10.44 1.24
C ILE A 32 9.70 10.61 2.36
N ALA A 33 10.10 9.50 2.96
CA ALA A 33 11.24 9.41 3.86
C ALA A 33 12.37 8.64 3.16
N ILE A 34 13.62 9.00 3.42
CA ILE A 34 14.78 8.25 2.91
C ILE A 34 15.18 7.25 3.99
N SER A 35 15.21 5.96 3.66
CA SER A 35 15.68 4.91 4.56
C SER A 35 17.20 5.00 4.73
N HIS A 36 17.72 4.27 5.71
CA HIS A 36 19.15 4.21 5.98
C HIS A 36 19.98 3.74 4.77
N ASP A 37 19.44 2.84 3.95
CA ASP A 37 20.06 2.31 2.73
C ASP A 37 19.71 3.11 1.45
N GLY A 38 19.04 4.25 1.59
CA GLY A 38 18.80 5.20 0.50
C GLY A 38 17.50 4.96 -0.28
N GLU A 39 16.64 4.04 0.15
CA GLU A 39 15.33 3.80 -0.45
C GLU A 39 14.33 4.90 -0.10
N GLN A 40 13.44 5.22 -1.03
CA GLN A 40 12.36 6.17 -0.84
C GLN A 40 11.14 5.44 -0.29
N ILE A 41 10.79 5.73 0.96
CA ILE A 41 9.67 5.13 1.66
C ILE A 41 8.50 6.10 1.68
N ALA A 42 7.40 5.73 1.02
CA ALA A 42 6.16 6.47 1.07
C ALA A 42 5.47 6.25 2.41
N TYR A 43 4.95 7.34 2.99
CA TYR A 43 4.22 7.29 4.25
C TYR A 43 3.05 8.28 4.26
N GLY A 44 1.96 7.89 4.93
CA GLY A 44 0.84 8.75 5.26
C GLY A 44 0.95 9.26 6.69
N LYS A 45 0.44 10.47 6.96
CA LYS A 45 0.33 11.04 8.31
C LYS A 45 -1.09 11.55 8.54
N SER A 46 -1.70 11.21 9.67
CA SER A 46 -3.04 11.66 10.05
C SER A 46 -3.14 11.84 11.56
N GLY A 47 -3.94 12.81 12.00
CA GLY A 47 -4.06 13.15 13.43
C GLY A 47 -2.83 13.87 14.01
N SER A 48 -2.96 14.31 15.25
CA SER A 48 -1.97 15.16 15.94
C SER A 48 -1.81 14.83 17.43
N GLY A 49 -2.20 13.62 17.86
CA GLY A 49 -1.98 13.17 19.23
C GLY A 49 -0.50 13.01 19.58
N GLU A 50 -0.15 13.06 20.87
CA GLU A 50 1.25 12.92 21.34
C GLU A 50 1.83 11.53 21.04
N THR A 51 1.05 10.47 21.23
CA THR A 51 1.48 9.10 20.94
C THR A 51 1.36 8.81 19.45
N ALA A 52 2.45 8.36 18.83
CA ALA A 52 2.47 7.89 17.45
C ALA A 52 2.09 6.41 17.35
N LEU A 53 1.17 6.08 16.43
CA LEU A 53 0.85 4.70 16.04
C LEU A 53 1.30 4.48 14.60
N ILE A 54 2.15 3.48 14.39
CA ILE A 54 2.72 3.16 13.08
C ILE A 54 2.11 1.86 12.56
N PHE A 55 1.48 1.92 11.40
CA PHE A 55 0.93 0.75 10.72
C PHE A 55 1.85 0.29 9.59
N ILE A 56 2.24 -0.98 9.66
CA ILE A 56 3.10 -1.66 8.69
C ILE A 56 2.25 -2.76 8.03
N HIS A 57 2.15 -2.74 6.70
CA HIS A 57 1.37 -3.73 5.97
C HIS A 57 2.11 -5.07 5.86
N GLY A 58 1.36 -6.13 5.49
CA GLY A 58 1.91 -7.46 5.20
C GLY A 58 2.33 -7.64 3.74
N TRP A 59 2.75 -8.86 3.40
CA TRP A 59 3.17 -9.22 2.04
C TRP A 59 2.09 -8.93 0.98
N SER A 60 2.50 -8.43 -0.19
CA SER A 60 1.62 -8.17 -1.34
C SER A 60 0.48 -7.16 -1.09
N LEU A 61 0.63 -6.31 -0.07
CA LEU A 61 -0.29 -5.23 0.29
C LEU A 61 0.48 -3.89 0.32
N ASP A 62 -0.24 -2.82 0.66
CA ASP A 62 0.32 -1.49 0.92
C ASP A 62 -0.50 -0.77 2.01
N SER A 63 -0.12 0.48 2.31
CA SER A 63 -0.72 1.30 3.36
C SER A 63 -2.23 1.54 3.24
N ARG A 64 -2.82 1.37 2.04
CA ARG A 64 -4.28 1.56 1.83
C ARG A 64 -5.11 0.54 2.61
N LEU A 65 -4.52 -0.59 3.00
CA LEU A 65 -5.14 -1.59 3.88
C LEU A 65 -5.70 -0.97 5.17
N TRP A 66 -5.04 0.08 5.67
CA TRP A 66 -5.32 0.66 6.98
C TRP A 66 -6.38 1.77 6.96
N HIS A 67 -7.08 1.99 5.85
CA HIS A 67 -7.98 3.14 5.70
C HIS A 67 -8.97 3.31 6.87
N TYR A 68 -9.62 2.23 7.30
CA TYR A 68 -10.58 2.28 8.40
C TYR A 68 -9.92 2.52 9.75
N GLN A 69 -8.76 1.89 10.00
CA GLN A 69 -7.99 2.06 11.23
C GLN A 69 -7.46 3.48 11.34
N VAL A 70 -6.97 4.08 10.25
CA VAL A 70 -6.54 5.47 10.20
C VAL A 70 -7.68 6.40 10.60
N ASN A 71 -8.89 6.18 10.07
CA ASN A 71 -10.06 7.00 10.41
C ASN A 71 -10.40 6.96 11.90
N GLU A 72 -10.27 5.79 12.54
CA GLU A 72 -10.59 5.64 13.97
C GLU A 72 -9.48 6.13 14.89
N PHE A 73 -8.23 5.69 14.67
CA PHE A 73 -7.14 5.98 15.60
C PHE A 73 -6.59 7.40 15.47
N SER A 74 -6.74 8.07 14.32
CA SER A 74 -6.27 9.45 14.14
C SER A 74 -7.03 10.49 14.98
N LYS A 75 -8.18 10.11 15.55
CA LYS A 75 -8.95 10.94 16.48
C LYS A 75 -8.18 11.22 17.79
N GLN A 76 -7.29 10.33 18.19
CA GLN A 76 -6.56 10.40 19.47
C GLN A 76 -5.04 10.28 19.33
N HIS A 77 -4.56 9.71 18.22
CA HIS A 77 -3.15 9.43 18.00
C HIS A 77 -2.63 10.14 16.75
N GLN A 78 -1.31 10.35 16.68
CA GLN A 78 -0.66 10.60 15.41
C GLN A 78 -0.48 9.26 14.71
N VAL A 79 -1.28 9.01 13.67
CA VAL A 79 -1.21 7.79 12.90
C VAL A 79 -0.27 7.98 11.71
N ILE A 80 0.70 7.08 11.59
CA ILE A 80 1.60 6.96 10.45
C ILE A 80 1.32 5.64 9.76
N THR A 81 1.07 5.66 8.46
CA THR A 81 1.07 4.45 7.62
C THR A 81 2.32 4.50 6.75
N MET A 82 2.88 3.34 6.40
CA MET A 82 4.02 3.29 5.48
C MET A 82 3.85 2.18 4.46
N ASP A 83 4.40 2.40 3.27
CA ASP A 83 4.61 1.38 2.25
C ASP A 83 6.04 0.83 2.42
N LEU A 84 6.19 -0.46 2.66
CA LEU A 84 7.50 -1.11 2.70
C LEU A 84 8.20 -0.97 1.33
N ALA A 85 9.53 -1.04 1.32
CA ALA A 85 10.29 -0.99 0.07
C ALA A 85 9.75 -2.00 -0.96
N GLY A 86 9.67 -1.57 -2.22
CA GLY A 86 9.10 -2.35 -3.32
C GLY A 86 7.58 -2.55 -3.28
N HIS A 87 6.85 -1.89 -2.38
CA HIS A 87 5.38 -1.94 -2.31
C HIS A 87 4.78 -0.54 -2.43
N GLY A 88 3.50 -0.48 -2.83
CA GLY A 88 2.74 0.75 -2.90
C GLY A 88 3.44 1.86 -3.68
N ASN A 89 3.62 3.02 -3.03
CA ASN A 89 4.27 4.20 -3.60
C ASN A 89 5.76 4.32 -3.20
N SER A 90 6.31 3.34 -2.49
CA SER A 90 7.74 3.30 -2.16
C SER A 90 8.57 2.87 -3.36
N SER A 91 9.86 3.22 -3.37
CA SER A 91 10.76 2.82 -4.45
C SER A 91 10.85 1.31 -4.58
N PHE A 92 10.89 0.85 -5.84
CA PHE A 92 11.30 -0.49 -6.23
C PHE A 92 12.74 -0.44 -6.76
N ASN A 93 13.64 0.29 -6.09
CA ASN A 93 15.03 0.30 -6.51
C ASN A 93 15.73 -0.90 -5.91
N HIS A 94 16.09 -1.86 -6.77
CA HIS A 94 17.22 -2.72 -6.48
C HIS A 94 18.47 -1.94 -6.85
N HIS A 95 18.92 -1.02 -6.00
CA HIS A 95 20.30 -0.58 -6.11
C HIS A 95 21.18 -1.79 -5.83
N ARG A 96 21.62 -2.44 -6.92
CA ARG A 96 22.85 -3.22 -6.95
C ARG A 96 23.87 -2.35 -6.23
N THR A 97 24.29 -2.77 -5.05
CA THR A 97 25.37 -2.11 -4.33
C THR A 97 26.55 -2.09 -5.28
N SER A 98 26.76 -0.94 -5.93
CA SER A 98 27.99 -0.65 -6.65
C SER A 98 29.06 -0.45 -5.58
N ALA A 99 29.52 -1.56 -5.00
CA ALA A 99 30.75 -1.64 -4.22
C ALA A 99 32.00 -1.23 -5.03
N THR A 100 31.81 -0.77 -6.27
CA THR A 100 32.86 -0.34 -7.21
C THR A 100 33.08 1.17 -7.26
N SER A 101 32.37 2.00 -6.48
CA SER A 101 32.61 3.46 -6.49
C SER A 101 33.71 3.95 -5.52
N SER A 102 34.20 3.12 -4.60
CA SER A 102 35.26 3.51 -3.65
C SER A 102 36.69 3.12 -4.08
N LEU A 103 36.86 2.53 -5.27
CA LEU A 103 38.17 2.10 -5.80
C LEU A 103 38.72 2.98 -6.93
N LEU A 104 38.16 4.17 -7.15
CA LEU A 104 38.64 5.14 -8.15
C LEU A 104 38.93 6.53 -7.57
N LYS A 105 39.49 6.58 -6.35
CA LYS A 105 40.20 7.77 -5.86
C LYS A 105 41.58 7.37 -5.37
#